data_AF-A0A6P5J4B1-F1
#
_entry.id   AF-A0A6P5J4B1-F1
#
_cell.length_a   1.000
_cell.length_b   1.000
_cell.length_c   1.000
_cell.angle_alpha   90.00
_cell.angle_beta   90.00
_cell.angle_gamma   90.00
#
_symmetry.space_group_name_H-M   'P 1'
#
loop_
_entity.id
_entity.type
_entity.pdbx_description
1 polymer ?
#
loop_
_entity_poly.entity_id
_entity_poly.type
_entity_poly.pdbx_seq_one_letter_code
_entity_poly.pdbx_strand_id
1 'polypeptide(L)'
;MLVLLAFIIVFHITSAALLFIATIDNAWWVGEEFYTDIWRICQNNTNCTEIDDTFSGYATIQAVQASMILSTILCCIALFIFVLQLFRLKQGERFVLTSIIQLLSCLCVMIAASIYTNQHEEIHDNNRLYYEGTFEGKYGYSFILAWVAFAFTLISGIMYLILRKRK
;
A
#
# COMPACT_ATOMS: atom_id res chain seq x y z
N MET A 1 8.84 -28.47 6.53
CA MET A 1 8.70 -27.28 7.41
C MET A 1 9.44 -26.07 6.83
N LEU A 2 10.71 -26.21 6.44
CA LEU A 2 11.51 -25.13 5.87
C LEU A 2 10.94 -24.54 4.57
N VAL A 3 10.44 -25.37 3.65
CA VAL A 3 9.85 -24.90 2.39
C VAL A 3 8.62 -24.01 2.62
N LEU A 4 7.71 -24.43 3.51
CA LEU A 4 6.52 -23.63 3.87
C LEU A 4 6.93 -22.31 4.51
N LEU A 5 7.91 -22.34 5.43
CA LEU A 5 8.44 -21.15 6.07
C LEU A 5 9.06 -20.18 5.06
N ALA A 6 9.88 -20.69 4.13
CA ALA A 6 10.47 -19.89 3.07
C ALA A 6 9.39 -19.24 2.20
N PHE A 7 8.35 -20.00 1.82
CA PHE A 7 7.22 -19.46 1.06
C PHE A 7 6.51 -18.32 1.81
N ILE A 8 6.23 -18.48 3.11
CA ILE A 8 5.61 -17.45 3.95
C ILE A 8 6.47 -16.18 3.99
N ILE A 9 7.79 -16.33 4.17
CA ILE A 9 8.72 -15.19 4.23
C ILE A 9 8.75 -14.47 2.88
N VAL A 10 8.92 -15.21 1.78
CA VAL A 10 8.93 -14.63 0.43
C VAL A 10 7.62 -13.90 0.16
N PHE A 11 6.49 -14.52 0.47
CA PHE A 11 5.17 -13.92 0.27
C PHE A 11 4.99 -12.62 1.06
N HIS A 12 5.48 -12.56 2.30
CA HIS A 12 5.45 -11.35 3.12
C HIS A 12 6.38 -10.26 2.54
N ILE A 13 7.60 -10.62 2.14
CA ILE A 13 8.55 -9.68 1.52
C ILE A 13 7.98 -9.12 0.21
N THR A 14 7.33 -9.96 -0.61
CA THR A 14 6.62 -9.51 -1.81
C THR A 14 5.52 -8.52 -1.45
N SER A 15 4.72 -8.80 -0.41
CA SER A 15 3.69 -7.86 0.07
C SER A 15 4.29 -6.49 0.43
N ALA A 16 5.40 -6.49 1.18
CA ALA A 16 6.10 -5.26 1.55
C ALA A 16 6.65 -4.51 0.33
N ALA A 17 7.27 -5.22 -0.62
CA ALA A 17 7.79 -4.61 -1.85
C ALA A 17 6.68 -3.95 -2.68
N LEU A 18 5.53 -4.62 -2.82
CA LEU A 18 4.36 -4.07 -3.50
C LEU A 18 3.85 -2.80 -2.81
N LEU A 19 3.75 -2.81 -1.47
CA LEU A 19 3.35 -1.64 -0.69
C LEU A 19 4.34 -0.48 -0.84
N PHE A 20 5.65 -0.74 -0.84
CA PHE A 20 6.67 0.28 -1.07
C PHE A 20 6.54 0.92 -2.45
N ILE A 21 6.43 0.11 -3.51
CA ILE A 21 6.29 0.63 -4.88
C ILE A 21 5.00 1.44 -5.00
N ALA A 22 3.88 0.89 -4.53
CA ALA A 22 2.59 1.58 -4.56
C ALA A 22 2.59 2.87 -3.74
N THR A 23 3.37 2.93 -2.65
CA THR A 23 3.44 4.13 -1.81
C THR A 23 4.35 5.18 -2.42
N ILE A 24 5.53 4.82 -2.93
CA ILE A 24 6.58 5.78 -3.30
C ILE A 24 6.35 6.37 -4.69
N ASP A 25 5.90 5.57 -5.66
CA ASP A 25 5.86 6.02 -7.04
C ASP A 25 4.54 6.73 -7.41
N ASN A 26 4.68 7.88 -8.08
CA ASN A 26 3.58 8.75 -8.51
C ASN A 26 2.97 8.26 -9.83
N ALA A 27 2.56 7.00 -9.86
CA ALA A 27 1.93 6.35 -11.01
C ALA A 27 0.59 5.71 -10.61
N TRP A 28 -0.22 6.44 -9.84
CA TRP A 28 -1.60 6.02 -9.52
C TRP A 28 -2.56 6.40 -10.63
N TRP A 29 -2.26 7.47 -11.37
CA TRP A 29 -2.90 7.94 -12.58
C TRP A 29 -1.83 8.33 -13.59
N VAL A 30 -1.98 7.82 -14.81
CA VAL A 30 -0.97 7.93 -15.86
C VAL A 30 -1.60 8.19 -17.22
N GLY A 31 -0.88 8.91 -18.07
CA GLY A 31 -1.18 9.09 -19.49
C GLY A 31 0.10 8.99 -20.33
N GLU A 32 0.03 9.41 -21.60
CA GLU A 32 1.19 9.30 -22.50
C GLU A 32 2.38 10.16 -22.06
N GLU A 33 2.12 11.33 -21.47
CA GLU A 33 3.14 12.33 -21.11
C GLU A 33 3.08 12.79 -19.64
N PHE A 34 2.38 12.06 -18.78
CA PHE A 34 2.29 12.42 -17.36
C PHE A 34 2.15 11.21 -16.43
N TYR A 35 2.58 11.41 -15.18
CA TYR A 35 2.44 10.48 -14.07
C TYR A 35 2.16 11.29 -12.80
N THR A 36 1.13 10.94 -12.03
CA THR A 36 0.63 11.79 -10.93
C THR A 36 0.16 11.02 -9.68
N ASP A 37 -0.43 11.80 -8.75
CA ASP A 37 -1.08 11.51 -7.48
C ASP A 37 -0.20 11.53 -6.25
N ILE A 38 -0.14 10.46 -5.45
CA ILE A 38 0.02 10.49 -3.98
C ILE A 38 0.94 11.59 -3.47
N TRP A 39 2.11 11.82 -4.07
CA TRP A 39 3.02 12.89 -3.69
C TRP A 39 3.11 14.04 -4.69
N ARG A 40 3.05 13.75 -6.00
CA ARG A 40 3.43 14.69 -7.06
C ARG A 40 2.57 14.55 -8.29
N ILE A 41 2.44 15.67 -9.00
CA ILE A 41 1.86 15.78 -10.33
C ILE A 41 2.98 16.10 -11.30
N CYS A 42 3.37 15.15 -12.14
CA CYS A 42 4.44 15.33 -13.12
C CYS A 42 3.89 15.33 -14.55
N GLN A 43 4.05 16.44 -15.24
CA GLN A 43 3.66 16.61 -16.64
C GLN A 43 4.88 16.80 -17.54
N ASN A 44 4.78 16.33 -18.79
CA ASN A 44 5.82 16.41 -19.81
C ASN A 44 7.19 15.89 -19.31
N ASN A 45 7.17 14.85 -18.46
CA ASN A 45 8.31 14.16 -17.84
C ASN A 45 9.35 15.02 -17.11
N THR A 46 9.09 16.32 -16.91
CA THR A 46 10.09 17.27 -16.40
C THR A 46 9.52 18.26 -15.40
N ASN A 47 8.23 18.61 -15.52
CA ASN A 47 7.59 19.55 -14.63
C ASN A 47 6.79 18.80 -13.56
N CYS A 48 7.37 18.67 -12.37
CA CYS A 48 6.76 18.01 -11.22
C CYS A 48 6.38 19.04 -10.15
N THR A 49 5.11 19.04 -9.77
CA THR A 49 4.59 19.84 -8.65
C THR A 49 4.25 18.91 -7.49
N GLU A 50 4.67 19.23 -6.26
CA GLU A 50 4.26 18.47 -5.08
C GLU A 50 2.78 18.75 -4.76
N ILE A 51 2.06 17.74 -4.30
CA ILE A 51 0.71 17.91 -3.77
C ILE A 51 0.82 18.31 -2.30
N ASP A 52 0.44 19.54 -2.00
CA ASP A 52 0.50 20.14 -0.66
C ASP A 52 -0.85 20.73 -0.21
N ASP A 53 -0.84 21.46 0.90
CA ASP A 53 -2.02 22.06 1.52
C ASP A 53 -2.64 23.21 0.71
N THR A 54 -2.02 23.62 -0.40
CA THR A 54 -2.61 24.60 -1.33
C THR A 54 -3.68 23.97 -2.24
N PHE A 55 -3.73 22.63 -2.31
CA PHE A 55 -4.71 21.90 -3.13
C PHE A 55 -6.08 21.84 -2.48
N SER A 56 -7.13 22.10 -3.27
CA SER A 56 -8.49 21.87 -2.85
C SER A 56 -8.71 20.37 -2.60
N GLY A 57 -9.20 20.02 -1.41
CA GLY A 57 -9.38 18.61 -1.03
C GLY A 57 -8.09 17.89 -0.59
N TYR A 58 -7.00 18.62 -0.29
CA TYR A 58 -5.73 18.03 0.19
C TYR A 58 -5.91 17.05 1.36
N ALA A 59 -6.81 17.32 2.30
CA ALA A 59 -7.08 16.43 3.44
C ALA A 59 -7.43 14.98 3.00
N THR A 60 -8.08 14.82 1.85
CA THR A 60 -8.40 13.51 1.27
C THR A 60 -7.15 12.80 0.75
N ILE A 61 -6.31 13.50 -0.01
CA ILE A 61 -5.01 12.94 -0.45
C ILE A 61 -4.11 12.64 0.75
N GLN A 62 -4.10 13.52 1.76
CA GLN A 62 -3.35 13.31 2.98
C GLN A 62 -3.81 12.04 3.73
N ALA A 63 -5.11 11.73 3.71
CA ALA A 63 -5.61 10.47 4.26
C ALA A 63 -5.11 9.25 3.49
N VAL A 64 -5.03 9.34 2.15
CA VAL A 64 -4.44 8.28 1.29
C VAL A 64 -2.94 8.13 1.59
N GLN A 65 -2.18 9.22 1.60
CA GLN A 65 -0.75 9.27 1.93
C GLN A 65 -0.46 8.62 3.29
N ALA A 66 -1.15 9.07 4.34
CA ALA A 66 -0.97 8.56 5.70
C ALA A 66 -1.33 7.07 5.79
N SER A 67 -2.41 6.64 5.14
CA SER A 67 -2.85 5.25 5.14
C SER A 67 -1.88 4.33 4.39
N MET A 68 -1.29 4.77 3.27
CA MET A 68 -0.27 4.03 2.53
C MET A 68 1.04 3.90 3.33
N ILE A 69 1.51 5.00 3.95
CA ILE A 69 2.67 4.96 4.86
C ILE A 69 2.43 4.00 6.01
N LEU A 70 1.28 4.13 6.68
CA LEU A 70 0.95 3.31 7.84
C LEU A 70 0.84 1.83 7.46
N SER A 71 0.24 1.52 6.29
CA SER A 71 0.19 0.15 5.77
C SER A 71 1.58 -0.44 5.59
N THR A 72 2.50 0.30 4.96
CA THR A 72 3.89 -0.12 4.72
C THR A 72 4.63 -0.35 6.04
N ILE A 73 4.53 0.58 7.00
CA ILE A 73 5.16 0.45 8.32
C ILE A 73 4.64 -0.78 9.06
N LEU A 74 3.32 -0.96 9.11
CA LEU A 74 2.71 -2.10 9.81
C LEU A 74 3.09 -3.43 9.17
N CYS A 75 3.20 -3.52 7.83
CA CYS A 75 3.69 -4.72 7.17
C CYS A 75 5.14 -5.04 7.60
N CYS A 76 6.03 -4.05 7.62
CA CYS A 76 7.41 -4.23 8.09
C CYS A 76 7.48 -4.68 9.57
N ILE A 77 6.65 -4.09 10.44
CA ILE A 77 6.55 -4.49 11.84
C ILE A 77 6.04 -5.92 11.96
N ALA A 78 5.02 -6.31 11.18
CA ALA A 78 4.50 -7.67 11.17
C ALA A 78 5.58 -8.69 10.77
N LEU A 79 6.41 -8.39 9.76
CA LEU A 79 7.55 -9.22 9.37
C LEU A 79 8.56 -9.37 10.51
N PHE A 80 8.90 -8.26 11.18
CA PHE A 80 9.84 -8.30 12.31
C PHE A 80 9.28 -9.13 13.47
N ILE A 81 8.02 -8.91 13.85
CA ILE A 81 7.34 -9.71 14.90
C ILE A 81 7.27 -11.18 14.49
N PHE A 82 7.01 -11.48 13.22
CA PHE A 82 6.99 -12.86 12.72
C PHE A 82 8.32 -13.56 12.98
N VAL A 83 9.43 -12.92 12.61
CA VAL A 83 10.79 -13.43 12.87
C VAL A 83 11.02 -13.65 14.36
N LEU A 84 10.61 -12.71 15.23
CA LEU A 84 10.71 -12.89 16.67
C LEU A 84 9.89 -14.08 17.18
N GLN A 85 8.67 -14.26 16.68
CA GLN A 85 7.80 -15.37 17.04
C GLN A 85 8.37 -16.72 16.59
N LEU A 86 9.13 -16.79 15.49
CA LEU A 86 9.81 -18.04 15.10
C LEU A 86 10.71 -18.56 16.22
N PHE A 87 11.43 -17.69 16.92
CA PHE A 87 12.33 -18.07 18.01
C PHE A 87 11.64 -18.17 19.37
N ARG A 88 10.75 -17.22 19.70
CA ARG A 88 10.20 -17.07 21.05
C ARG A 88 8.91 -17.85 21.30
N LEU A 89 8.12 -18.11 20.26
CA LEU A 89 6.79 -18.69 20.42
C LEU A 89 6.90 -20.15 20.90
N LYS A 90 6.01 -20.57 21.82
CA LYS A 90 5.99 -21.96 22.25
C LYS A 90 5.45 -22.83 21.13
N GLN A 91 5.81 -24.09 21.21
CA GLN A 91 5.41 -25.06 20.22
C GLN A 91 3.90 -25.36 20.34
N GLY A 92 3.19 -25.41 19.21
CA GLY A 92 1.74 -25.55 19.14
C GLY A 92 0.96 -24.22 19.13
N GLU A 93 1.60 -23.10 19.49
CA GLU A 93 0.99 -21.77 19.44
C GLU A 93 0.92 -21.21 18.01
N ARG A 94 0.06 -20.21 17.83
CA ARG A 94 -0.23 -19.53 16.55
C ARG A 94 0.45 -18.16 16.48
N PHE A 95 0.69 -17.68 15.27
CA PHE A 95 1.29 -16.37 15.00
C PHE A 95 0.26 -15.23 15.07
N VAL A 96 -0.53 -15.17 16.16
CA VAL A 96 -1.69 -14.27 16.29
C VAL A 96 -1.28 -12.80 16.25
N LEU A 97 -0.22 -12.42 16.95
CA LEU A 97 0.24 -11.03 16.96
C LEU A 97 0.69 -10.55 15.58
N THR A 98 1.53 -11.33 14.88
CA THR A 98 1.90 -11.05 13.48
C THR A 98 0.67 -10.89 12.60
N SER A 99 -0.31 -11.78 12.76
CA SER A 99 -1.54 -11.71 11.98
C SER A 99 -2.31 -10.41 12.20
N ILE A 100 -2.54 -10.01 13.46
CA ILE A 100 -3.29 -8.79 13.78
C ILE A 100 -2.62 -7.58 13.13
N ILE A 101 -1.30 -7.44 13.27
CA ILE A 101 -0.57 -6.32 12.67
C ILE A 101 -0.62 -6.36 11.14
N GLN A 102 -0.52 -7.56 10.53
CA GLN A 102 -0.64 -7.72 9.08
C GLN A 102 -2.05 -7.37 8.57
N LEU A 103 -3.10 -7.72 9.32
CA LEU A 103 -4.49 -7.37 8.99
C LEU A 103 -4.76 -5.87 9.17
N LEU A 104 -4.09 -5.20 10.11
CA LEU A 104 -4.14 -3.74 10.22
C LEU A 104 -3.45 -3.08 9.02
N SER A 105 -2.30 -3.59 8.57
CA SER A 105 -1.66 -3.15 7.31
C SER A 105 -2.61 -3.31 6.11
N CYS A 106 -3.26 -4.47 6.01
CA CYS A 106 -4.28 -4.77 5.00
C CYS A 106 -5.45 -3.77 5.02
N LEU A 107 -5.97 -3.45 6.21
CA LEU A 107 -7.05 -2.48 6.37
C LEU A 107 -6.61 -1.08 5.88
N CYS A 108 -5.40 -0.63 6.23
CA CYS A 108 -4.89 0.66 5.81
C CYS A 108 -4.76 0.80 4.29
N VAL A 109 -4.20 -0.19 3.58
CA VAL A 109 -4.09 -0.13 2.10
C VAL A 109 -5.47 -0.19 1.42
N MET A 110 -6.40 -0.98 1.96
CA MET A 110 -7.78 -1.03 1.45
C MET A 110 -8.47 0.33 1.58
N ILE A 111 -8.33 0.99 2.73
CA ILE A 111 -8.88 2.33 2.96
C ILE A 111 -8.27 3.33 1.97
N ALA A 112 -6.94 3.35 1.84
CA ALA A 112 -6.25 4.26 0.92
C ALA A 112 -6.74 4.10 -0.53
N ALA A 113 -6.76 2.87 -1.04
CA ALA A 113 -7.18 2.59 -2.41
C ALA A 113 -8.67 2.91 -2.63
N SER A 114 -9.52 2.65 -1.63
CA SER A 114 -10.97 2.94 -1.72
C SER A 114 -11.26 4.44 -1.72
N ILE A 115 -10.59 5.21 -0.84
CA ILE A 115 -10.73 6.68 -0.80
C ILE A 115 -10.29 7.26 -2.14
N TYR A 116 -9.13 6.83 -2.65
CA TYR A 116 -8.63 7.32 -3.94
C TYR A 116 -9.59 6.98 -5.08
N THR A 117 -10.08 5.73 -5.14
CA THR A 117 -11.07 5.32 -6.16
C THR A 117 -12.30 6.23 -6.15
N ASN A 118 -12.81 6.58 -4.97
CA ASN A 118 -14.01 7.41 -4.85
C ASN A 118 -13.78 8.91 -5.14
N GLN A 119 -12.60 9.44 -4.77
CA GLN A 119 -12.38 10.89 -4.70
C GLN A 119 -11.46 11.44 -5.80
N HIS A 120 -10.77 10.61 -6.57
CA HIS A 120 -9.76 11.08 -7.54
C HIS A 120 -10.34 12.08 -8.57
N GLU A 121 -11.51 11.80 -9.16
CA GLU A 121 -12.17 12.69 -10.13
C GLU A 121 -12.44 14.07 -9.53
N GLU A 122 -13.03 14.12 -8.32
CA GLU A 122 -13.33 15.38 -7.62
C GLU A 122 -12.06 16.19 -7.32
N ILE A 123 -10.96 15.52 -6.96
CA ILE A 123 -9.68 16.16 -6.68
C ILE A 123 -9.08 16.73 -7.98
N HIS A 124 -9.12 15.98 -9.07
CA HIS A 124 -8.62 16.45 -10.37
C HIS A 124 -9.45 17.64 -10.88
N ASP A 125 -10.78 17.56 -10.77
CA ASP A 125 -11.71 18.61 -11.19
C ASP A 125 -11.60 19.90 -10.38
N ASN A 126 -11.38 19.81 -9.07
CA ASN A 126 -11.25 20.99 -8.22
C ASN A 126 -9.88 21.68 -8.34
N ASN A 127 -8.89 21.00 -8.94
CA ASN A 127 -7.51 21.49 -9.07
C ASN A 127 -7.07 21.59 -10.54
N ARG A 128 -7.97 21.99 -11.46
CA ARG A 128 -7.74 21.95 -12.91
C ARG A 128 -6.46 22.62 -13.40
N LEU A 129 -6.03 23.69 -12.73
CA LEU A 129 -4.78 24.38 -13.07
C LEU A 129 -3.56 23.44 -13.00
N TYR A 130 -3.54 22.53 -12.04
CA TYR A 130 -2.45 21.58 -11.84
C TYR A 130 -2.63 20.28 -12.63
N TYR A 131 -3.88 19.90 -12.91
CA TYR A 131 -4.23 18.67 -13.63
C TYR A 131 -4.50 18.91 -15.13
N GLU A 132 -4.25 20.10 -15.66
CA GLU A 132 -4.42 20.41 -17.08
C GLU A 132 -3.64 19.42 -17.95
N GLY A 133 -4.30 18.79 -18.93
CA GLY A 133 -3.68 17.75 -19.77
C GLY A 133 -3.55 16.36 -19.12
N THR A 134 -4.01 16.17 -17.88
CA THR A 134 -3.98 14.86 -17.20
C THR A 134 -5.33 14.13 -17.13
N PHE A 135 -6.42 14.79 -17.53
CA PHE A 135 -7.78 14.26 -17.38
C PHE A 135 -8.07 13.00 -18.20
N GLU A 136 -7.41 12.81 -19.35
CA GLU A 136 -7.59 11.62 -20.21
C GLU A 136 -6.75 10.41 -19.75
N GLY A 137 -6.24 10.44 -18.52
CA GLY A 137 -5.46 9.36 -17.96
C GLY A 137 -6.27 8.11 -17.62
N LYS A 138 -5.56 7.17 -17.02
CA LYS A 138 -6.11 5.93 -16.49
C LYS A 138 -5.38 5.55 -15.22
N TYR A 139 -5.98 4.64 -14.44
CA TYR A 139 -5.31 4.05 -13.30
C TYR A 139 -3.96 3.45 -13.70
N GLY A 140 -2.91 3.96 -13.05
CA GLY A 140 -1.54 3.54 -13.25
C GLY A 140 -1.19 2.32 -12.42
N TYR A 141 0.02 1.81 -12.62
CA TYR A 141 0.42 0.55 -12.03
C TYR A 141 0.53 0.62 -10.50
N SER A 142 0.92 1.76 -9.92
CA SER A 142 1.02 1.90 -8.45
C SER A 142 -0.33 1.71 -7.78
N PHE A 143 -1.42 2.22 -8.37
CA PHE A 143 -2.78 1.99 -7.89
C PHE A 143 -3.17 0.50 -7.97
N ILE A 144 -2.85 -0.16 -9.09
CA ILE A 144 -3.10 -1.60 -9.24
C ILE A 144 -2.29 -2.41 -8.22
N LEU A 145 -1.02 -2.06 -8.01
CA LEU A 145 -0.17 -2.71 -7.02
C LEU A 145 -0.69 -2.52 -5.59
N ALA A 146 -1.36 -1.41 -5.27
CA ALA A 146 -2.02 -1.23 -3.96
C ALA A 146 -3.14 -2.26 -3.75
N TRP A 147 -3.99 -2.53 -4.76
CA TRP A 147 -5.03 -3.55 -4.68
C TRP A 147 -4.46 -4.98 -4.64
N VAL A 148 -3.37 -5.25 -5.36
CA VAL A 148 -2.66 -6.53 -5.25
C VAL A 148 -2.05 -6.68 -3.86
N ALA A 149 -1.44 -5.64 -3.32
CA ALA A 149 -0.89 -5.63 -1.97
C ALA A 149 -1.97 -5.85 -0.90
N PHE A 150 -3.17 -5.28 -1.08
CA PHE A 150 -4.34 -5.59 -0.25
C PHE A 150 -4.64 -7.10 -0.23
N ALA A 151 -4.76 -7.73 -1.40
CA ALA A 151 -5.05 -9.16 -1.46
C ALA A 151 -3.95 -10.00 -0.80
N PHE A 152 -2.69 -9.64 -1.03
CA PHE A 152 -1.53 -10.35 -0.46
C PHE A 152 -1.46 -10.18 1.07
N THR A 153 -1.64 -8.97 1.59
CA THR A 153 -1.65 -8.71 3.02
C THR A 153 -2.83 -9.40 3.72
N LEU A 154 -4.00 -9.46 3.11
CA LEU A 154 -5.16 -10.22 3.61
C LEU A 154 -4.87 -11.71 3.71
N ILE A 155 -4.42 -12.32 2.61
CA ILE A 155 -4.08 -13.74 2.56
C ILE A 155 -2.99 -14.05 3.59
N SER A 156 -1.95 -13.22 3.67
CA SER A 156 -0.88 -13.38 4.64
C SER A 156 -1.38 -13.27 6.07
N GLY A 157 -2.24 -12.29 6.37
CA GLY A 157 -2.83 -12.09 7.69
C GLY A 157 -3.63 -13.30 8.14
N ILE A 158 -4.51 -13.83 7.28
CA ILE A 158 -5.31 -15.04 7.55
C ILE A 158 -4.39 -16.26 7.72
N MET A 159 -3.39 -16.40 6.86
CA MET A 159 -2.42 -17.50 6.94
C MET A 159 -1.73 -17.52 8.31
N TYR A 160 -1.28 -16.38 8.83
CA TYR A 160 -0.66 -16.29 10.17
C TYR A 160 -1.61 -16.68 11.33
N LEU A 161 -2.93 -16.49 11.18
CA LEU A 161 -3.90 -16.98 12.18
C LEU A 161 -3.98 -18.50 12.22
N ILE A 162 -3.90 -19.14 11.05
CA ILE A 162 -4.13 -20.57 10.91
C ILE A 162 -2.86 -21.35 11.26
N LEU A 163 -1.69 -20.82 10.87
CA LEU A 163 -0.40 -21.47 11.10
C LEU A 163 -0.11 -21.68 12.59
N ARG A 164 0.40 -22.88 12.90
CA ARG A 164 0.88 -23.27 14.24
C ARG A 164 2.35 -23.65 14.17
N LYS A 165 3.11 -23.27 15.19
CA LYS A 165 4.50 -23.71 15.34
C LYS A 165 4.52 -25.23 15.60
N ARG A 166 5.13 -26.01 14.70
CA ARG A 166 5.27 -27.47 14.84
C ARG A 166 6.46 -27.84 15.74
N LYS A 167 6.50 -29.12 16.17
CA LYS A 167 7.68 -29.75 16.83
C LYS A 167 8.90 -29.55 15.96
#